data_AF-A0A5D3YM83-F1
#
_entry.id   AF-A0A5D3YM83-F1
#
_cell.length_a   1.000
_cell.length_b   1.000
_cell.length_c   1.000
_cell.angle_alpha   90.00
_cell.angle_beta   90.00
_cell.angle_gamma   90.00
#
_symmetry.space_group_name_H-M   'P 1'
#
loop_
_entity.id
_entity.type
_entity.pdbx_description
1 polymer ?
#
loop_
_entity_poly.entity_id
_entity_poly.type
_entity_poly.pdbx_seq_one_letter_code
_entity_poly.pdbx_strand_id
1 'polypeptide(L)' 'MNDQKSSTDYLKYLSLGLEIAVGLTLPIFVGYFLDLYFESSPWLLLVGCMVGIVNIFLLIFRINNRLNSE' A
#
# COMPACT_ATOMS: atom_id res chain seq x y z
N MET A 1 -9.41 -22.53 28.12
CA MET A 1 -9.66 -22.53 26.67
C MET A 1 -10.20 -21.16 26.26
N ASN A 2 -9.31 -20.22 25.91
CA ASN A 2 -9.67 -19.01 25.16
C ASN A 2 -8.47 -18.39 24.42
N ASP A 3 -7.61 -19.21 23.83
CA ASP A 3 -6.38 -18.75 23.15
C ASP A 3 -6.59 -18.45 21.64
N GLN A 4 -7.80 -18.65 21.12
CA GLN A 4 -8.11 -18.52 19.69
C GLN A 4 -8.52 -17.11 19.25
N LYS A 5 -8.75 -16.18 20.19
CA LYS A 5 -9.24 -14.81 19.87
C LYS A 5 -8.12 -13.82 19.53
N SER A 6 -6.85 -14.20 19.71
CA SER A 6 -5.69 -13.32 19.54
C SER A 6 -5.10 -13.40 18.13
N SER A 7 -4.69 -14.60 17.67
CA SER A 7 -3.91 -14.76 16.43
C SER A 7 -4.58 -14.20 15.16
N THR A 8 -5.91 -14.25 15.07
CA THR A 8 -6.65 -13.74 13.90
C THR A 8 -6.52 -12.24 13.73
N ASP A 9 -6.49 -11.48 14.82
CA ASP A 9 -6.32 -10.01 14.76
C ASP A 9 -4.91 -9.64 14.31
N TYR A 10 -3.88 -10.35 14.79
CA TYR A 10 -2.50 -10.16 14.33
C TYR A 10 -2.35 -10.47 12.84
N LEU A 11 -2.99 -11.54 12.35
CA LEU A 11 -3.00 -11.85 10.91
C LEU A 11 -3.68 -10.75 10.10
N LYS A 12 -4.73 -10.11 10.63
CA LYS A 12 -5.40 -8.98 9.97
C LYS A 12 -4.49 -7.76 9.87
N TYR A 13 -3.76 -7.42 10.94
CA TYR A 13 -2.78 -6.33 10.92
C TYR A 13 -1.60 -6.63 9.98
N LEU A 14 -1.14 -7.88 9.93
CA LEU A 14 -0.09 -8.33 9.01
C LEU A 14 -0.54 -8.19 7.54
N SER A 15 -1.76 -8.62 7.24
CA SER A 15 -2.36 -8.48 5.91
C SER A 15 -2.46 -7.01 5.50
N LEU A 16 -2.86 -6.12 6.42
CA LEU A 16 -2.90 -4.68 6.18
C LEU A 16 -1.51 -4.10 5.90
N GLY A 17 -0.51 -4.48 6.68
CA GLY A 17 0.88 -4.08 6.44
C GLY A 17 1.40 -4.53 5.08
N LEU A 18 1.06 -5.75 4.65
CA LEU A 18 1.38 -6.26 3.33
C LEU A 18 0.66 -5.49 2.22
N GLU A 19 -0.62 -5.19 2.38
CA GLU A 19 -1.41 -4.43 1.41
C GLU A 19 -0.82 -3.02 1.20
N ILE A 20 -0.41 -2.36 2.29
CA ILE A 20 0.28 -1.07 2.25
C ILE A 20 1.65 -1.19 1.58
N ALA A 21 2.46 -2.18 1.98
CA ALA A 21 3.80 -2.37 1.43
C ALA A 21 3.76 -2.63 -0.08
N VAL A 22 2.83 -3.47 -0.55
CA VAL A 22 2.62 -3.73 -1.98
C VAL A 22 2.09 -2.48 -2.68
N GLY A 23 1.09 -1.80 -2.11
CA GLY A 23 0.50 -0.58 -2.70
C GLY A 23 1.49 0.57 -2.87
N LEU A 24 2.52 0.64 -2.00
CA LEU A 24 3.63 1.59 -2.12
C LEU A 24 4.71 1.11 -3.09
N THR A 25 5.21 -0.11 -2.89
CA THR A 25 6.41 -0.59 -3.56
C THR A 25 6.17 -0.85 -5.04
N LEU A 26 4.98 -1.36 -5.40
CA LEU A 26 4.65 -1.72 -6.76
C LEU A 26 4.68 -0.52 -7.74
N PRO A 27 3.98 0.61 -7.49
CA PRO A 27 4.07 1.77 -8.39
C PRO A 27 5.44 2.44 -8.39
N ILE A 28 6.17 2.43 -7.26
CA ILE A 28 7.54 2.98 -7.19
C ILE A 28 8.50 2.12 -8.03
N PHE A 29 8.42 0.80 -7.92
CA PHE A 29 9.26 -0.12 -8.67
C PHE A 29 8.97 -0.08 -10.16
N VAL A 30 7.69 -0.01 -10.53
CA VAL A 30 7.27 0.19 -11.93
C VAL A 30 7.77 1.53 -12.46
N GLY A 31 7.62 2.61 -11.68
CA GLY A 31 8.12 3.95 -12.02
C GLY A 31 9.63 3.93 -12.26
N TYR A 32 10.39 3.32 -11.35
CA TYR A 32 11.84 3.16 -11.49
C TYR A 32 12.25 2.38 -12.74
N PHE A 33 11.58 1.25 -13.01
CA PHE A 33 11.88 0.42 -14.17
C PHE A 33 11.59 1.14 -15.49
N LEU A 34 10.47 1.89 -15.56
CA LEU A 34 10.14 2.73 -16.70
C LEU A 34 11.16 3.87 -16.87
N ASP A 35 11.59 4.48 -15.76
CA ASP A 35 12.59 5.54 -15.77
C ASP A 35 13.92 5.10 -16.38
N LEU A 36 14.37 3.88 -16.03
CA LEU A 36 15.53 3.22 -16.63
C LEU A 36 15.35 2.92 -18.12
N TYR A 37 14.15 2.51 -18.54
CA TYR A 37 13.87 2.17 -19.93
C TYR A 37 13.80 3.42 -20.83
N PHE A 38 13.25 4.52 -20.34
CA PHE A 38 13.07 5.76 -21.09
C PHE A 38 14.23 6.77 -20.91
N GLU A 39 15.28 6.40 -20.16
CA GLU A 39 16.40 7.27 -19.74
C GLU A 39 15.92 8.62 -19.12
N SER A 40 14.67 8.66 -18.65
CA SER A 40 13.95 9.88 -18.28
C SER A 40 14.19 10.26 -16.82
N SER A 41 15.45 10.42 -16.44
CA SER A 41 15.86 10.72 -15.06
C SER A 41 15.10 11.92 -14.44
N PRO A 42 14.50 11.85 -13.23
CA PRO A 42 13.82 10.75 -12.58
C PRO A 42 12.29 11.00 -12.49
N TRP A 43 11.65 11.29 -13.62
CA TRP A 43 10.28 11.79 -13.63
C TRP A 43 9.25 10.70 -13.35
N LEU A 44 9.47 9.50 -13.90
CA LEU A 44 8.52 8.38 -13.75
C LEU A 44 8.55 7.81 -12.34
N LEU A 45 9.73 7.82 -11.71
CA LEU A 45 9.88 7.48 -10.30
C LEU A 45 9.06 8.44 -9.41
N LEU A 46 9.14 9.75 -9.65
CA LEU A 46 8.39 10.75 -8.88
C LEU A 46 6.88 10.56 -9.01
N VAL A 47 6.40 10.27 -10.23
CA VAL A 47 4.99 9.93 -10.46
C VAL A 47 4.62 8.64 -9.73
N GLY A 48 5.47 7.61 -9.77
CA GLY A 48 5.27 6.36 -9.01
C GLY A 48 5.15 6.59 -7.51
N CYS A 49 6.01 7.45 -6.94
CA CYS A 49 5.92 7.87 -5.54
C CYS A 49 4.61 8.61 -5.23
N MET A 50 4.20 9.56 -6.07
CA MET A 50 2.93 10.26 -5.92
C MET A 50 1.74 9.30 -5.93
N VAL A 51 1.73 8.33 -6.86
CA VAL A 51 0.70 7.29 -6.94
C VAL A 51 0.72 6.40 -5.69
N GLY A 52 1.90 6.04 -5.18
CA GLY A 52 2.04 5.28 -3.94
C GLY A 52 1.44 6.01 -2.74
N ILE A 53 1.72 7.31 -2.60
CA ILE A 53 1.14 8.15 -1.53
C ILE A 53 -0.38 8.21 -1.65
N VAL A 54 -0.92 8.47 -2.85
CA VAL A 54 -2.37 8.51 -3.09
C VAL A 54 -3.02 7.17 -2.74
N ASN A 55 -2.39 6.04 -3.07
CA ASN A 55 -2.90 4.71 -2.73
C ASN A 55 -3.03 4.51 -1.21
N ILE A 56 -2.05 4.97 -0.42
CA ILE A 56 -2.15 4.90 1.04
C ILE A 56 -3.33 5.72 1.54
N PHE A 57 -3.51 6.94 1.04
CA PHE A 57 -4.66 7.77 1.44
C PHE A 57 -5.98 7.07 1.10
N LEU A 58 -6.12 6.54 -0.11
CA LEU A 58 -7.31 5.78 -0.50
C LEU A 58 -7.55 4.55 0.40
N LEU A 59 -6.49 3.84 0.77
CA LEU A 59 -6.56 2.70 1.69
C LEU A 59 -7.05 3.12 3.08
N ILE A 60 -6.52 4.23 3.62
CA ILE A 60 -6.96 4.79 4.90
C ILE A 60 -8.44 5.20 4.82
N PHE A 61 -8.86 5.91 3.76
CA PHE A 61 -10.27 6.26 3.55
C PHE A 61 -11.16 5.02 3.46
N ARG A 62 -10.69 3.96 2.77
CA ARG A 62 -11.42 2.70 2.66
C ARG A 62 -11.59 2.01 4.03
N ILE A 63 -10.54 2.03 4.86
CA ILE A 63 -10.61 1.49 6.23
C ILE A 63 -11.58 2.32 7.07
N ASN A 64 -11.48 3.65 7.02
CA ASN A 64 -12.38 4.55 7.75
C ASN A 64 -13.86 4.30 7.38
N ASN A 65 -14.17 4.18 6.09
CA ASN A 65 -15.54 3.91 5.65
C ASN A 65 -16.04 2.53 6.11
N ARG A 66 -15.17 1.52 6.20
CA ARG A 66 -15.53 0.21 6.75
C ARG A 66 -15.90 0.29 8.23
N LEU A 67 -15.15 1.08 9.01
CA LEU A 67 -15.40 1.28 10.44
C LEU A 67 -16.66 2.10 10.71
N ASN A 68 -17.01 3.04 9.84
CA ASN A 68 -18.22 3.86 9.98
C ASN A 68 -19.50 3.17 9.46
N SER A 69 -19.37 2.01 8.81
CA SER A 69 -20.50 1.25 8.26
C SER A 69 -20.89 0.03 9.12
N GLU A 70 -20.18 -0.18 10.23
CA GLU A 70 -20.57 -1.08 11.34
C GLU A 70 -21.16 -0.25 12.48
#